data_AF-A0A9P7FXS5-F1
#
_entry.id   AF-A0A9P7FXS5-F1
#
_cell.length_a   1.000
_cell.length_b   1.000
_cell.length_c   1.000
_cell.angle_alpha   90.00
_cell.angle_beta   90.00
_cell.angle_gamma   90.00
#
_symmetry.space_group_name_H-M   'P 1'
#
loop_
_entity.id
_entity.type
_entity.pdbx_description
1 polymer ?
#
loop_
_entity_poly.entity_id
_entity_poly.type
_entity_poly.pdbx_seq_one_letter_code
_entity_poly.pdbx_strand_id
1 'polypeptide(L)'
;MSSELKEPSLSSDSSVLNPLERFAAYQFDSDETYQQGLASLIDGGAFSGNPTPENKEECRLLKLSRCSVTGNDITSEQVLAYELSLRKPSDVALSESTSIFASHSHEARNLTLAELQEMIETGRVDQIPNNKVIPERFNDAPPSHSIAPARKKPWEVAVAGVVEDVEIEMKSDLDS
;
A
#
# COMPACT_ATOMS: atom_id res chain seq x y z
N MET A 1 -13.17 -63.89 23.15
CA MET A 1 -13.44 -63.24 21.85
C MET A 1 -12.95 -61.81 21.98
N SER A 2 -11.70 -61.57 21.59
CA SER A 2 -11.04 -60.28 21.67
C SER A 2 -11.38 -59.48 20.42
N SER A 3 -12.02 -58.33 20.57
CA SER A 3 -12.21 -57.37 19.49
C SER A 3 -11.19 -56.25 19.68
N GLU A 4 -10.07 -56.39 18.98
CA GLU A 4 -9.02 -55.39 18.85
C GLU A 4 -9.53 -54.25 17.95
N LEU A 5 -9.63 -53.05 18.53
CA LEU A 5 -9.99 -51.83 17.82
C LEU A 5 -8.82 -51.43 16.91
N LYS A 6 -9.06 -51.55 15.61
CA LYS A 6 -8.20 -51.10 14.51
C LYS A 6 -8.26 -49.56 14.44
N GLU A 7 -7.28 -48.90 15.05
CA GLU A 7 -6.97 -47.49 14.78
C GLU A 7 -6.63 -47.31 13.29
N PRO A 8 -7.24 -46.36 12.57
CA PRO A 8 -6.79 -45.99 11.23
C PRO A 8 -5.55 -45.10 11.33
N SER A 9 -4.40 -45.66 10.94
CA SER A 9 -3.16 -44.94 10.73
C SER A 9 -3.33 -43.88 9.63
N LEU A 10 -3.50 -42.61 10.02
CA LEU A 10 -3.31 -41.46 9.13
C LEU A 10 -1.82 -41.32 8.85
N SER A 11 -1.45 -41.63 7.61
CA SER A 11 -0.10 -41.57 7.06
C SER A 11 0.39 -40.12 7.05
N SER A 12 1.24 -39.76 8.01
CA SER A 12 2.02 -38.52 7.99
C SER A 12 3.25 -38.67 7.10
N ASP A 13 3.06 -38.67 5.78
CA ASP A 13 4.16 -38.43 4.83
C ASP A 13 4.29 -36.92 4.57
N SER A 14 4.76 -36.20 5.59
CA SER A 14 5.08 -34.77 5.56
C SER A 14 6.57 -34.57 5.27
N SER A 15 7.09 -35.17 4.20
CA SER A 15 8.50 -35.01 3.81
C SER A 15 8.63 -34.50 2.38
N VAL A 16 9.04 -33.23 2.29
CA VAL A 16 9.67 -32.54 1.15
C VAL A 16 8.76 -32.03 0.02
N LEU A 17 7.56 -31.51 0.31
CA LEU A 17 6.91 -30.61 -0.66
C LEU A 17 7.77 -29.36 -0.86
N ASN A 18 7.94 -28.96 -2.13
CA ASN A 18 8.65 -27.73 -2.50
C ASN A 18 8.01 -26.55 -1.74
N PRO A 19 8.79 -25.61 -1.17
CA PRO A 19 8.22 -24.49 -0.44
C PRO A 19 7.14 -23.73 -1.22
N LEU A 20 7.26 -23.63 -2.56
CA LEU A 20 6.22 -23.04 -3.42
C LEU A 20 4.91 -23.85 -3.45
N GLU A 21 4.99 -25.17 -3.44
CA GLU A 21 3.80 -26.04 -3.40
C GLU A 21 3.10 -25.94 -2.05
N ARG A 22 3.87 -25.82 -0.96
CA ARG A 22 3.31 -25.56 0.37
C ARG A 22 2.61 -24.22 0.43
N PHE A 23 3.20 -23.18 -0.16
CA PHE A 23 2.57 -21.87 -0.28
C PHE A 23 1.24 -21.95 -1.05
N ALA A 24 1.21 -22.68 -2.17
CA ALA A 24 0.01 -22.84 -2.98
C ALA A 24 -1.07 -23.68 -2.29
N ALA A 25 -0.68 -24.71 -1.53
CA ALA A 25 -1.60 -25.58 -0.79
C ALA A 25 -2.06 -25.00 0.56
N TYR A 26 -1.50 -23.86 0.98
CA TYR A 26 -1.82 -23.26 2.27
C TYR A 26 -3.22 -22.65 2.28
N GLN A 27 -4.03 -23.03 3.29
CA GLN A 27 -5.41 -22.57 3.43
C GLN A 27 -5.49 -21.22 4.14
N PHE A 28 -5.09 -20.16 3.43
CA PHE A 28 -5.16 -18.78 3.91
C PHE A 28 -6.56 -18.38 4.40
N ASP A 29 -7.61 -18.91 3.80
CA ASP A 29 -9.00 -18.61 4.15
C ASP A 29 -9.41 -19.12 5.53
N SER A 30 -8.64 -20.04 6.13
CA SER A 30 -8.91 -20.58 7.47
C SER A 30 -8.00 -20.01 8.56
N ASP A 31 -7.01 -19.19 8.19
CA ASP A 31 -6.05 -18.63 9.14
C ASP A 31 -6.58 -17.30 9.71
N GLU A 32 -6.91 -17.30 11.00
CA GLU A 32 -7.42 -16.12 11.70
C GLU A 32 -6.43 -14.94 11.71
N THR A 33 -5.14 -15.21 11.82
CA THR A 33 -4.11 -14.15 11.85
C THR A 33 -3.98 -13.49 10.48
N TYR A 34 -4.04 -14.30 9.42
CA TYR A 34 -4.06 -13.80 8.05
C TYR A 34 -5.34 -13.00 7.76
N GLN A 35 -6.50 -13.52 8.15
CA GLN A 35 -7.78 -12.82 8.00
C GLN A 35 -7.80 -11.49 8.77
N GLN A 36 -7.24 -11.46 9.98
CA GLN A 36 -7.12 -10.22 10.77
C GLN A 36 -6.19 -9.20 10.08
N GLY A 37 -5.06 -9.66 9.52
CA GLY A 37 -4.17 -8.81 8.73
C GLY A 37 -4.85 -8.26 7.47
N LEU A 38 -5.62 -9.10 6.77
CA LEU A 38 -6.42 -8.68 5.62
C LEU A 38 -7.50 -7.67 6.01
N ALA A 39 -8.22 -7.91 7.11
CA ALA A 39 -9.25 -7.01 7.61
C ALA A 39 -8.66 -5.63 7.95
N SER A 40 -7.49 -5.59 8.58
CA SER A 40 -6.77 -4.33 8.86
C SER A 40 -6.37 -3.59 7.59
N LEU A 41 -6.02 -4.32 6.52
CA LEU A 41 -5.63 -3.73 5.24
C LEU A 41 -6.85 -3.19 4.48
N ILE A 42 -7.98 -3.89 4.55
CA ILE A 42 -9.27 -3.47 4.01
C ILE A 42 -9.79 -2.21 4.73
N ASP A 43 -9.76 -2.21 6.07
CA ASP A 43 -10.20 -1.08 6.89
C ASP A 43 -9.28 0.14 6.73
N GLY A 44 -7.98 -0.10 6.50
CA GLY A 44 -7.00 0.91 6.13
C GLY A 44 -7.20 1.55 4.76
N GLY A 45 -8.22 1.14 4.01
CA GLY A 45 -8.58 1.72 2.71
C GLY A 45 -7.72 1.26 1.54
N ALA A 46 -6.82 0.29 1.74
CA ALA A 46 -5.99 -0.26 0.65
C ALA A 46 -6.87 -0.82 -0.48
N PHE A 47 -7.97 -1.50 -0.15
CA PHE A 47 -8.90 -2.07 -1.13
C PHE A 47 -10.09 -1.15 -1.47
N SER A 48 -10.05 0.14 -1.11
CA SER A 48 -11.11 1.10 -1.44
C SER A 48 -11.04 1.53 -2.91
N GLY A 49 -11.39 0.62 -3.84
CA GLY A 49 -11.43 0.89 -5.28
C GLY A 49 -11.37 -0.37 -6.13
N ASN A 50 -11.26 -0.20 -7.46
CA ASN A 50 -10.94 -1.30 -8.36
C ASN A 50 -9.61 -1.95 -7.93
N PRO A 51 -9.42 -3.26 -8.08
CA PRO A 51 -8.18 -3.93 -7.70
C PRO A 51 -7.02 -3.38 -8.53
N THR A 52 -6.28 -2.44 -7.95
CA THR A 52 -5.04 -1.94 -8.55
C THR A 52 -3.94 -3.00 -8.39
N PRO A 53 -2.91 -2.98 -9.26
CA PRO A 53 -1.78 -3.89 -9.12
C PRO A 53 -1.08 -3.73 -7.76
N GLU A 54 -1.10 -2.54 -7.15
CA GLU A 54 -0.57 -2.33 -5.81
C GLU A 54 -1.32 -3.14 -4.74
N ASN A 55 -2.66 -3.15 -4.77
CA ASN A 55 -3.48 -3.89 -3.80
C ASN A 55 -3.24 -5.40 -3.88
N LYS A 56 -3.02 -5.91 -5.09
CA LYS A 56 -2.67 -7.31 -5.31
C LYS A 56 -1.30 -7.64 -4.73
N GLU A 57 -0.36 -6.72 -4.83
CA GLU A 57 0.98 -6.89 -4.28
C GLU A 57 0.99 -6.89 -2.75
N GLU A 58 0.24 -5.98 -2.11
CA GLU A 58 0.09 -5.98 -0.65
C GLU A 58 -0.55 -7.28 -0.13
N CYS A 59 -1.58 -7.78 -0.84
CA CYS A 59 -2.16 -9.11 -0.60
C CYS A 59 -1.10 -10.23 -0.65
N ARG A 60 -0.20 -10.18 -1.64
CA ARG A 60 0.89 -11.17 -1.76
C ARG A 60 1.91 -11.03 -0.65
N LEU A 61 2.31 -9.81 -0.31
CA LEU A 61 3.26 -9.56 0.77
C LEU A 61 2.74 -10.09 2.10
N LEU A 62 1.44 -9.93 2.37
CA LEU A 62 0.81 -10.48 3.56
C LEU A 62 0.79 -12.03 3.55
N LYS A 63 0.52 -12.66 2.40
CA LYS A 63 0.62 -14.12 2.27
C LYS A 63 2.06 -14.60 2.48
N LEU A 64 3.03 -13.88 1.91
CA LEU A 64 4.44 -14.22 1.98
C LEU A 64 4.99 -14.08 3.41
N SER A 65 4.60 -13.02 4.12
CA SER A 65 4.97 -12.83 5.53
C SER A 65 4.44 -13.97 6.40
N ARG A 66 3.22 -14.46 6.12
CA ARG A 66 2.67 -15.62 6.83
C ARG A 66 3.42 -16.92 6.54
N CYS A 67 3.78 -17.17 5.27
CA CYS A 67 4.56 -18.34 4.91
C CYS A 67 6.01 -18.30 5.43
N SER A 68 6.61 -17.12 5.54
CA SER A 68 7.92 -16.91 6.16
C SER A 68 7.91 -17.28 7.65
N VAL A 69 6.85 -16.90 8.38
CA VAL A 69 6.67 -17.31 9.79
C VAL A 69 6.54 -18.83 9.95
N THR A 70 6.08 -19.54 8.92
CA THR A 70 5.97 -21.01 8.89
C THR A 70 7.31 -21.70 8.58
N GLY A 71 8.42 -20.93 8.48
CA GLY A 71 9.76 -21.45 8.26
C GLY A 71 10.09 -21.81 6.81
N ASN A 72 9.34 -21.27 5.84
CA ASN A 72 9.67 -21.40 4.42
C ASN A 72 10.21 -20.07 3.90
N ASP A 73 11.47 -20.05 3.45
CA ASP A 73 12.07 -18.90 2.79
C ASP A 73 11.60 -18.85 1.32
N ILE A 74 10.52 -18.12 1.07
CA ILE A 74 9.96 -17.89 -0.26
C ILE A 74 10.04 -16.40 -0.54
N THR A 75 10.63 -16.02 -1.67
CA THR A 75 10.70 -14.62 -2.09
C THR A 75 9.48 -14.23 -2.94
N SER A 76 9.14 -12.94 -2.96
CA SER A 76 8.02 -12.43 -3.76
C SER A 76 8.23 -12.73 -5.25
N GLU A 77 9.48 -12.65 -5.73
CA GLU A 77 9.87 -12.98 -7.10
C GLU A 77 9.60 -14.45 -7.46
N GLN A 78 9.86 -15.39 -6.54
CA GLN A 78 9.56 -16.81 -6.76
C GLN A 78 8.06 -17.07 -6.87
N VAL A 79 7.25 -16.41 -6.04
CA VAL A 79 5.78 -16.51 -6.12
C VAL A 79 5.27 -15.91 -7.43
N LEU A 80 5.81 -14.77 -7.87
CA LEU A 80 5.45 -14.15 -9.15
C LEU A 80 5.80 -15.07 -10.34
N ALA A 81 6.99 -15.65 -10.35
CA ALA A 81 7.38 -16.61 -11.38
C ALA A 81 6.47 -17.85 -11.38
N TYR A 82 6.06 -18.31 -10.20
CA TYR A 82 5.12 -19.42 -10.06
C TYR A 82 3.72 -19.07 -10.55
N GLU A 83 3.17 -17.91 -10.16
CA GLU A 83 1.87 -17.42 -10.65
C GLU A 83 1.86 -17.25 -12.18
N LEU A 84 2.95 -16.73 -12.75
CA LEU A 84 3.13 -16.60 -14.20
C LEU A 84 3.19 -17.97 -14.88
N SER A 85 3.81 -18.97 -14.25
CA SER A 85 3.85 -20.34 -14.75
C SER A 85 2.49 -21.05 -14.68
N LEU A 86 1.66 -20.71 -13.68
CA LEU A 86 0.30 -21.23 -13.50
C LEU A 86 -0.71 -20.60 -14.45
N ARG A 87 -0.46 -19.37 -14.92
CA ARG A 87 -1.21 -18.74 -16.01
C ARG A 87 -0.90 -19.45 -17.34
N LYS A 88 -1.49 -20.63 -17.52
CA LYS A 88 -1.62 -21.26 -18.83
C LYS A 88 -2.35 -20.30 -19.79
N PRO A 89 -1.92 -20.18 -21.06
CA PRO A 89 -2.47 -19.22 -22.03
C PRO A 89 -3.85 -19.63 -22.58
N SER A 90 -4.83 -19.96 -21.73
CA SER A 90 -6.14 -20.46 -22.17
C SER A 90 -7.36 -19.71 -21.66
N ASP A 91 -7.21 -18.59 -20.94
CA ASP A 91 -8.36 -17.74 -20.59
C ASP A 91 -8.04 -16.26 -20.81
N VAL A 92 -8.18 -15.86 -22.07
CA VAL A 92 -8.46 -14.48 -22.48
C VAL A 92 -9.92 -14.43 -22.91
N ALA A 93 -10.83 -14.33 -21.94
CA ALA A 93 -12.17 -13.82 -22.21
C ALA A 93 -12.80 -13.28 -20.92
N LEU A 94 -13.32 -12.06 -21.03
CA LEU A 94 -14.33 -11.46 -20.17
C LEU A 94 -13.87 -10.87 -18.82
N SER A 95 -13.35 -9.64 -18.87
CA SER A 95 -14.07 -8.49 -18.27
C SER A 95 -13.29 -7.20 -18.45
N GLU A 96 -13.63 -6.43 -19.47
CA GLU A 96 -13.58 -4.98 -19.36
C GLU A 96 -14.63 -4.38 -20.30
N SER A 97 -15.79 -4.07 -19.74
CA SER A 97 -16.80 -3.23 -20.38
C SER A 97 -17.10 -2.10 -19.42
N THR A 98 -16.43 -0.97 -19.60
CA THR A 98 -16.98 0.39 -19.54
C THR A 98 -15.86 1.37 -19.90
N SER A 99 -15.76 1.73 -21.19
CA SER A 99 -15.10 2.96 -21.61
C SER A 99 -15.95 3.61 -22.69
N ILE A 100 -16.85 4.47 -22.25
CA ILE A 100 -17.60 5.39 -23.10
C ILE A 100 -16.83 6.71 -23.06
N PHE A 101 -15.66 6.79 -23.72
CA PHE A 101 -15.15 8.06 -24.28
C PHE A 101 -14.20 7.72 -25.42
N ALA A 102 -14.72 7.89 -26.63
CA ALA A 102 -13.98 7.72 -27.87
C ALA A 102 -12.94 8.83 -28.03
N SER A 103 -11.66 8.48 -27.91
CA SER A 103 -10.60 8.95 -28.83
C SER A 103 -9.27 8.25 -28.51
N HIS A 104 -8.84 7.43 -29.47
CA HIS A 104 -7.51 6.82 -29.62
C HIS A 104 -7.25 5.52 -28.83
N SER A 105 -7.71 4.44 -29.47
CA SER A 105 -7.34 3.05 -29.26
C SER A 105 -5.83 2.81 -29.24
N HIS A 106 -5.22 2.74 -28.06
CA HIS A 106 -4.01 1.95 -27.85
C HIS A 106 -4.22 1.11 -26.58
N GLU A 107 -4.99 0.03 -26.72
CA GLU A 107 -4.98 -1.10 -25.78
C GLU A 107 -3.54 -1.52 -25.53
N ALA A 108 -3.01 -1.31 -24.32
CA ALA A 108 -1.77 -1.85 -23.73
C ALA A 108 -0.79 -2.59 -24.67
N ARG A 109 -0.36 -1.96 -25.77
CA ARG A 109 0.54 -2.59 -26.73
C ARG A 109 1.92 -2.60 -26.09
N ASN A 110 2.47 -3.78 -25.87
CA ASN A 110 3.86 -3.93 -25.46
C ASN A 110 4.75 -3.53 -26.63
N LEU A 111 5.12 -2.24 -26.71
CA LEU A 111 6.09 -1.76 -27.69
C LEU A 111 7.47 -2.35 -27.38
N THR A 112 8.21 -2.70 -28.42
CA THR A 112 9.60 -3.15 -28.24
C THR A 112 10.50 -1.94 -27.95
N LEU A 113 11.67 -2.17 -27.33
CA LEU A 113 12.61 -1.08 -27.02
C LEU A 113 13.09 -0.34 -28.28
N ALA A 114 13.24 -1.04 -29.40
CA ALA A 114 13.63 -0.43 -30.68
C ALA A 114 12.55 0.51 -31.21
N GLU A 115 11.29 0.11 -31.10
CA GLU A 115 10.14 0.92 -31.51
C GLU A 115 9.96 2.15 -30.60
N LEU A 116 10.13 1.97 -29.29
CA LEU A 116 10.10 3.08 -28.33
C LEU A 116 11.20 4.10 -28.63
N GLN A 117 12.42 3.63 -28.94
CA GLN A 117 13.55 4.49 -29.32
C GLN A 117 13.23 5.29 -30.59
N GLU A 118 12.71 4.64 -31.62
CA GLU A 118 12.32 5.32 -32.87
C GLU A 118 11.26 6.40 -32.59
N MET A 119 10.27 6.11 -31.75
CA MET A 119 9.22 7.07 -31.41
C MET A 119 9.76 8.29 -30.66
N ILE A 120 10.77 8.11 -29.80
CA ILE A 120 11.45 9.21 -29.11
C ILE A 120 12.31 10.03 -30.08
N GLU A 121 13.10 9.36 -30.92
CA GLU A 121 13.97 10.02 -31.90
C GLU A 121 13.18 10.81 -32.95
N THR A 122 12.02 10.27 -33.37
CA THR A 122 11.12 10.93 -34.33
C THR A 122 10.20 11.98 -33.69
N GLY A 123 10.29 12.18 -32.37
CA GLY A 123 9.48 13.15 -31.63
C GLY A 123 8.00 12.77 -31.51
N ARG A 124 7.62 11.53 -31.82
CA ARG A 124 6.26 10.99 -31.68
C ARG A 124 6.00 10.49 -30.26
N VAL A 125 6.39 11.28 -29.26
CA VAL A 125 6.25 10.91 -27.84
C VAL A 125 4.79 10.83 -27.40
N ASP A 126 3.89 11.56 -28.05
CA ASP A 126 2.45 11.52 -27.75
C ASP A 126 1.80 10.16 -28.07
N GLN A 127 2.45 9.34 -28.90
CA GLN A 127 1.98 8.02 -29.29
C GLN A 127 2.47 6.92 -28.34
N ILE A 128 3.37 7.25 -27.41
CA ILE A 128 3.90 6.30 -26.43
C ILE A 128 2.79 5.99 -25.40
N PRO A 129 2.45 4.70 -25.19
CA PRO A 129 1.47 4.30 -24.19
C PRO A 129 1.81 4.87 -22.80
N ASN A 130 0.79 5.36 -22.09
CA ASN A 130 0.90 5.97 -20.76
C ASN A 130 1.73 7.25 -20.68
N ASN A 131 2.05 7.91 -21.80
CA ASN A 131 2.68 9.22 -21.74
C ASN A 131 1.65 10.29 -21.33
N LYS A 132 1.77 10.81 -20.09
CA LYS A 132 0.89 11.85 -19.56
C LYS A 132 1.47 13.22 -19.88
N VAL A 133 0.75 14.01 -20.68
CA VAL A 133 1.10 15.42 -20.92
C VAL A 133 0.92 16.18 -19.61
N ILE A 134 2.03 16.66 -19.04
CA ILE A 134 2.00 17.56 -17.89
C ILE A 134 1.63 18.95 -18.43
N PRO A 135 0.52 19.56 -17.98
CA PRO A 135 0.20 20.92 -18.39
C PRO A 135 1.32 21.87 -17.94
N GLU A 136 1.80 22.72 -18.84
CA GLU A 136 2.77 23.80 -18.56
C GLU A 136 2.22 24.87 -17.58
N ARG A 137 0.94 24.76 -17.19
CA ARG A 137 0.33 25.68 -16.23
C ARG A 137 0.64 25.21 -14.81
N PHE A 138 1.65 25.84 -14.21
CA PHE A 138 1.81 25.84 -12.77
C PHE A 138 0.60 26.51 -12.12
N ASN A 139 0.25 26.13 -10.90
CA ASN A 139 -0.90 26.70 -10.19
C ASN A 139 -0.77 28.24 -10.11
N ASP A 140 -1.61 28.97 -10.86
CA ASP A 140 -1.66 30.44 -10.88
C ASP A 140 -2.32 31.03 -9.62
N ALA A 141 -2.78 30.18 -8.68
CA ALA A 141 -3.32 30.66 -7.43
C ALA A 141 -2.24 31.37 -6.60
N PRO A 142 -2.56 32.51 -5.95
CA PRO A 142 -1.65 33.13 -5.02
C PRO A 142 -1.26 32.14 -3.91
N PRO A 143 0.00 32.14 -3.45
CA PRO A 143 0.44 31.24 -2.39
C PRO A 143 -0.45 31.42 -1.16
N SER A 144 -0.82 30.31 -0.54
CA SER A 144 -1.66 30.34 0.66
C SER A 144 -0.91 31.03 1.80
N HIS A 145 -1.51 32.07 2.38
CA HIS A 145 -1.01 32.71 3.60
C HIS A 145 -1.51 31.93 4.83
N SER A 146 -0.60 31.63 5.76
CA SER A 146 -0.96 30.99 7.03
C SER A 146 -1.81 31.94 7.88
N ILE A 147 -3.03 31.53 8.22
CA ILE A 147 -3.94 32.22 9.16
C ILE A 147 -3.71 31.71 10.60
N ALA A 148 -2.82 30.74 10.79
CA ALA A 148 -2.58 30.17 12.11
C ALA A 148 -1.87 31.19 13.02
N PRO A 149 -2.41 31.50 14.21
CA PRO A 149 -1.70 32.32 15.18
C PRO A 149 -0.39 31.64 15.57
N ALA A 150 0.70 32.41 15.57
CA ALA A 150 2.01 31.89 15.93
C ALA A 150 1.96 31.32 17.35
N ARG A 151 2.20 30.00 17.49
CA ARG A 151 2.32 29.37 18.80
C ARG A 151 3.53 29.97 19.50
N LYS A 152 3.27 30.69 20.59
CA LYS A 152 4.31 31.20 21.47
C LYS A 152 5.15 30.05 21.99
N LYS A 153 6.44 30.28 22.02
CA LYS A 153 7.38 29.29 22.53
C LYS A 153 7.26 29.27 24.07
N PRO A 154 7.47 28.12 24.71
CA PRO A 154 7.27 27.99 26.15
C PRO A 154 8.16 28.95 26.97
N TRP A 155 9.31 29.37 26.43
CA TRP A 155 10.17 30.37 27.06
C TRP A 155 9.63 31.81 27.00
N GLU A 156 8.63 32.10 26.15
CA GLU A 156 7.99 33.42 26.06
C GLU A 156 6.88 33.62 27.10
N VAL A 157 6.39 32.55 27.72
CA VAL A 157 5.30 32.61 28.70
C VAL A 157 5.82 32.83 30.13
N ALA A 158 7.06 32.39 30.41
CA ALA A 158 7.62 32.43 31.77
C ALA A 158 7.99 33.84 32.27
N VAL A 159 8.11 34.85 31.39
CA VAL A 159 8.60 36.19 31.76
C VAL A 159 7.45 37.20 31.95
N ALA A 160 6.24 36.91 31.45
CA ALA A 160 5.12 37.85 31.49
C ALA A 160 4.37 37.88 32.85
N GLY A 161 4.74 37.03 33.81
CA GLY A 161 4.06 36.93 35.12
C GLY A 161 4.71 37.69 36.28
N VAL A 162 5.72 38.55 36.04
CA VAL A 162 6.50 39.23 37.11
C VAL A 162 6.49 40.76 36.99
N VAL A 163 5.46 41.35 36.40
CA VAL A 163 5.30 42.81 36.37
C VAL A 163 3.86 43.19 36.73
N GLU A 164 3.46 42.92 37.97
CA GLU A 164 2.39 43.66 38.64
C GLU A 164 2.83 43.99 40.08
N ASP A 165 2.63 45.27 40.42
CA ASP A 165 2.57 45.91 41.74
C ASP A 165 3.79 45.89 42.67
N VAL A 166 4.70 46.85 42.42
CA VAL A 166 5.33 47.59 43.54
C VAL A 166 4.53 48.87 43.73
N GLU A 167 3.43 48.77 44.48
CA GLU A 167 2.69 49.90 45.03
C GLU A 167 3.60 50.60 46.05
N ILE A 168 4.04 51.81 45.73
CA ILE A 168 4.86 52.64 46.61
C ILE A 168 3.96 53.13 47.75
N GLU A 169 4.03 52.44 48.89
CA GLU A 169 3.41 52.82 50.15
C GLU A 169 4.07 54.12 50.68
N MET A 170 3.54 55.28 50.27
CA MET A 170 3.79 56.56 50.94
C MET A 170 2.98 56.60 52.24
N LYS A 171 3.59 56.15 53.34
CA LYS A 171 3.15 56.47 54.69
C LYS A 171 3.10 57.99 54.87
N SER A 172 1.88 58.51 54.90
CA SER A 172 1.57 59.83 55.44
C SER A 172 1.23 59.65 56.92
N ASP A 173 2.26 59.70 57.76
CA ASP A 173 2.07 59.89 59.19
C ASP A 173 1.65 61.35 59.44
N LEU A 174 0.34 61.51 59.60
CA LEU A 174 -0.30 62.59 60.32
C LEU A 174 -0.07 62.33 61.81
N ASP A 175 0.58 63.27 62.53
CA ASP A 175 0.10 63.92 63.78
C ASP A 175 1.26 64.45 64.65
N SER A 176 1.46 65.77 64.65
CA SER A 176 1.69 66.64 65.82
C SER A 176 2.00 68.07 65.39
#